data_AF-A0A6I4YKI5-F1
#
_entry.id   AF-A0A6I4YKI5-F1
#
_cell.length_a   1.000
_cell.length_b   1.000
_cell.length_c   1.000
_cell.angle_alpha   90.00
_cell.angle_beta   90.00
_cell.angle_gamma   90.00
#
_symmetry.space_group_name_H-M   'P 1'
#
loop_
_entity.id
_entity.type
_entity.pdbx_description
1 polymer ?
#
loop_
_entity_poly.entity_id
_entity_poly.type
_entity_poly.pdbx_seq_one_letter_code
_entity_poly.pdbx_strand_id
1 'polypeptide(L)'
;MPAELAAGGTDQYGQFNAPPSPEQLRRYFILDDRDHTRIASKKGKHNRLGYALQLTTLRFLGTFLLNPLDVPPNVLRFVARQLGVQAKQVKLDRYRQGETKWDHQRDIGQTYGYRVFSEPAVWIGLIRFLMARTHLQAESPSLLLDRATARLYEHNIILPGVTTLSRLIARVQERSETQLCDRLVALLSAPDTSPE
;
A
#
# COMPACT_ATOMS: atom_id res chain seq x y z
N MET A 1 4.28 -7.03 3.91
CA MET A 1 4.26 -5.93 4.91
C MET A 1 5.25 -6.30 6.00
N PRO A 2 5.90 -5.36 6.71
CA PRO A 2 6.33 -5.69 8.06
C PRO A 2 5.08 -6.23 8.79
N ALA A 3 5.15 -7.43 9.35
CA ALA A 3 4.02 -7.99 10.12
C ALA A 3 3.54 -7.01 11.21
N GLU A 4 4.42 -6.11 11.63
CA GLU A 4 4.21 -5.04 12.61
C GLU A 4 3.31 -3.88 12.11
N LEU A 5 3.16 -3.64 10.80
CA LEU A 5 2.34 -2.54 10.25
C LEU A 5 0.94 -2.98 9.79
N ALA A 6 0.69 -4.29 9.69
CA ALA A 6 -0.56 -4.83 9.16
C ALA A 6 -1.61 -5.11 10.25
N ALA A 7 -1.29 -4.97 11.54
CA ALA A 7 -2.18 -5.32 12.66
C ALA A 7 -2.92 -4.11 13.26
N GLY A 8 -3.07 -3.04 12.48
CA GLY A 8 -3.23 -1.69 13.01
C GLY A 8 -4.58 -1.02 12.84
N GLY A 9 -5.52 -1.65 12.13
CA GLY A 9 -6.75 -0.97 11.71
C GLY A 9 -6.48 0.23 10.80
N THR A 10 -7.49 1.09 10.65
CA THR A 10 -7.48 2.24 9.72
C THR A 10 -6.39 3.26 10.02
N ASP A 11 -6.01 3.41 11.28
CA ASP A 11 -5.11 4.48 11.74
C ASP A 11 -3.66 4.22 11.34
N GLN A 12 -3.30 2.98 11.02
CA GLN A 12 -1.93 2.64 10.62
C GLN A 12 -1.70 2.63 9.11
N TYR A 13 -2.76 2.90 8.34
CA TYR A 13 -2.77 2.66 6.91
C TYR A 13 -2.01 3.75 6.13
N GLY A 14 -0.96 3.33 5.39
CA GLY A 14 -0.30 4.17 4.39
C GLY A 14 0.45 5.39 4.92
N GLN A 15 0.76 5.44 6.23
CA GLN A 15 1.42 6.57 6.87
C GLN A 15 2.44 6.13 7.95
N PHE A 16 3.35 7.04 8.33
CA PHE A 16 4.29 6.80 9.42
C PHE A 16 3.65 7.09 10.78
N ASN A 17 3.26 6.05 11.53
CA ASN A 17 2.67 6.20 12.88
C ASN A 17 3.72 6.36 13.97
N ALA A 18 4.95 5.93 13.70
CA ALA A 18 6.11 6.12 14.53
C ALA A 18 7.37 6.19 13.64
N PRO A 19 8.47 6.81 14.10
CA PRO A 19 9.75 6.71 13.42
C PRO A 19 10.19 5.24 13.27
N PRO A 20 10.62 4.79 12.07
CA PRO A 20 11.04 3.41 11.87
C PRO A 20 12.20 3.00 12.79
N SER A 21 12.16 1.78 13.32
CA SER A 21 13.24 1.23 14.13
C SER A 21 14.53 1.07 13.32
N PRO A 22 15.71 0.96 13.96
CA PRO A 22 16.95 0.68 13.24
C PRO A 22 16.90 -0.57 12.36
N GLU A 23 16.13 -1.58 12.78
CA GLU A 23 15.94 -2.81 12.02
C GLU A 23 15.05 -2.59 10.80
N GLN A 24 13.95 -1.86 10.96
CA GLN A 24 13.11 -1.46 9.83
C GLN A 24 13.88 -0.60 8.82
N LEU A 25 14.76 0.31 9.28
CA LEU A 25 15.64 1.09 8.41
C LEU A 25 16.58 0.20 7.59
N ARG A 26 17.24 -0.77 8.23
CA ARG A 26 18.12 -1.72 7.53
C ARG A 26 17.38 -2.62 6.54
N ARG A 27 16.13 -2.93 6.82
CA ARG A 27 15.33 -3.85 5.97
C ARG A 27 14.68 -3.17 4.77
N TYR A 28 14.17 -1.95 4.93
CA TYR A 28 13.32 -1.31 3.91
C TYR A 28 13.92 -0.06 3.27
N PHE A 29 14.93 0.56 3.91
CA PHE A 29 15.46 1.85 3.49
C PHE A 29 16.90 1.77 2.95
N ILE A 30 17.46 0.57 2.82
CA ILE A 30 18.73 0.36 2.12
C ILE A 30 18.52 0.52 0.61
N LEU A 31 19.46 1.23 -0.01
CA LEU A 31 19.55 1.40 -1.45
C LEU A 31 20.59 0.41 -1.99
N ASP A 32 20.19 -0.42 -2.94
CA ASP A 32 21.10 -1.34 -3.63
C ASP A 32 21.76 -0.66 -4.87
N ASP A 33 22.61 -1.40 -5.58
CA ASP A 33 23.31 -0.87 -6.76
C ASP A 33 22.36 -0.43 -7.88
N ARG A 34 21.22 -1.12 -8.03
CA ARG A 34 20.19 -0.77 -9.00
C ARG A 34 19.53 0.55 -8.62
N ASP A 35 19.23 0.74 -7.35
CA ASP A 35 18.68 1.97 -6.80
C ASP A 35 19.66 3.12 -7.03
N HIS A 36 20.93 2.92 -6.67
CA HIS A 36 21.99 3.91 -6.84
C HIS A 36 22.13 4.32 -8.31
N THR A 37 22.10 3.37 -9.24
CA THR A 37 22.15 3.64 -10.69
C THR A 37 20.96 4.49 -11.13
N ARG A 38 19.74 4.12 -10.69
CA ARG A 38 18.53 4.86 -11.06
C ARG A 38 18.48 6.25 -10.44
N ILE A 39 18.93 6.39 -9.20
CA ILE A 39 18.99 7.67 -8.50
C ILE A 39 20.04 8.58 -9.14
N ALA A 40 21.21 8.06 -9.50
CA ALA A 40 22.28 8.85 -10.12
C ALA A 40 21.84 9.54 -11.43
N SER A 41 20.90 8.91 -12.17
CA SER A 41 20.33 9.45 -13.40
C SER A 41 19.47 10.70 -13.20
N LYS A 42 19.04 11.00 -11.96
CA LYS A 42 18.20 12.17 -11.67
C LYS A 42 19.05 13.45 -11.57
N LYS A 43 18.56 14.53 -12.18
CA LYS A 43 19.26 15.83 -12.23
C LYS A 43 19.19 16.54 -10.88
N GLY A 44 20.33 16.78 -10.24
CA GLY A 44 20.45 17.59 -9.02
C GLY A 44 20.17 16.82 -7.72
N LYS A 45 20.85 17.23 -6.63
CA LYS A 45 20.81 16.55 -5.33
C LYS A 45 19.41 16.43 -4.71
N HIS A 46 18.55 17.42 -4.93
CA HIS A 46 17.17 17.43 -4.41
C HIS A 46 16.29 16.38 -5.09
N ASN A 47 16.40 16.21 -6.41
CA ASN A 47 15.67 15.17 -7.13
C ASN A 47 16.19 13.77 -6.77
N ARG A 48 17.50 13.60 -6.61
CA ARG A 48 18.10 12.33 -6.18
C ARG A 48 17.61 11.89 -4.80
N LEU A 49 17.67 12.80 -3.82
CA LEU A 49 17.19 12.53 -2.47
C LEU A 49 15.67 12.33 -2.45
N GLY A 50 14.91 13.17 -3.15
CA GLY A 50 13.46 13.05 -3.25
C GLY A 50 12.99 11.74 -3.88
N TYR A 51 13.68 11.27 -4.94
CA TYR A 51 13.43 9.97 -5.55
C TYR A 51 13.70 8.83 -4.57
N ALA A 52 14.86 8.85 -3.90
CA ALA A 52 15.24 7.82 -2.94
C ALA A 52 14.25 7.74 -1.75
N LEU A 53 13.77 8.89 -1.27
CA LEU A 53 12.75 8.96 -0.23
C LEU A 53 11.43 8.35 -0.68
N GLN A 54 10.95 8.67 -1.90
CA GLN A 54 9.73 8.05 -2.42
C GLN A 54 9.87 6.54 -2.57
N LEU A 55 10.99 6.07 -3.12
CA LEU A 55 11.23 4.64 -3.33
C LEU A 55 11.23 3.87 -2.01
N THR A 56 12.01 4.33 -1.04
CA THR A 56 12.13 3.65 0.26
C THR A 56 10.84 3.77 1.10
N THR A 57 10.13 4.89 0.97
CA THR A 57 8.79 5.07 1.58
C THR A 57 7.77 4.10 0.98
N LEU A 58 7.75 3.95 -0.35
CA LEU A 58 6.87 2.98 -1.01
C LEU A 58 7.18 1.55 -0.56
N ARG A 59 8.46 1.18 -0.43
CA ARG A 59 8.87 -0.13 0.10
C ARG A 59 8.39 -0.34 1.53
N PHE A 60 8.42 0.68 2.37
CA PHE A 60 8.03 0.55 3.77
C PHE A 60 6.51 0.56 3.96
N LEU A 61 5.81 1.54 3.37
CA LEU A 61 4.38 1.79 3.59
C LEU A 61 3.47 1.09 2.57
N GLY A 62 3.98 0.70 1.41
CA GLY A 62 3.16 0.22 0.29
C GLY A 62 2.44 1.32 -0.50
N THR A 63 2.66 2.59 -0.16
CA THR A 63 2.09 3.73 -0.90
C THR A 63 3.02 4.93 -0.90
N PHE A 64 2.70 5.93 -1.71
CA PHE A 64 3.39 7.21 -1.72
C PHE A 64 2.70 8.21 -0.79
N LEU A 65 3.49 9.02 -0.10
CA LEU A 65 2.96 10.15 0.65
C LEU A 65 2.51 11.27 -0.30
N LEU A 66 1.45 11.98 0.09
CA LEU A 66 0.97 13.18 -0.63
C LEU A 66 2.08 14.24 -0.74
N ASN A 67 2.78 14.48 0.36
CA ASN A 67 4.04 15.19 0.37
C ASN A 67 5.19 14.19 0.54
N PRO A 68 6.02 13.99 -0.49
CA PRO A 68 7.13 13.02 -0.47
C PRO A 68 8.17 13.27 0.64
N LEU A 69 8.14 14.43 1.28
CA LEU A 69 9.09 14.84 2.31
C LEU A 69 8.53 14.71 3.73
N ASP A 70 7.28 14.29 3.90
CA ASP A 70 6.67 14.06 5.23
C ASP A 70 7.12 12.71 5.81
N VAL A 71 8.43 12.50 5.80
CA VAL A 71 9.10 11.33 6.35
C VAL A 71 9.68 11.65 7.72
N PRO A 72 9.75 10.67 8.64
CA PRO A 72 10.44 10.84 9.91
C PRO A 72 11.92 11.29 9.73
N PRO A 73 12.46 12.14 10.63
CA PRO A 73 13.83 12.66 10.49
C PRO A 73 14.93 11.60 10.43
N ASN A 74 14.72 10.43 11.05
CA ASN A 74 15.65 9.30 10.99
C ASN A 74 15.70 8.68 9.59
N VAL A 75 14.56 8.55 8.90
CA VAL A 75 14.47 8.10 7.50
C VAL A 75 15.25 9.06 6.60
N LEU A 76 14.97 10.37 6.72
CA LEU A 76 15.65 11.40 5.93
C LEU A 76 17.18 11.32 6.09
N ARG A 77 17.65 11.21 7.33
CA ARG A 77 19.08 11.13 7.63
C ARG A 77 19.71 9.83 7.12
N PHE A 78 19.00 8.71 7.26
CA PHE A 78 19.46 7.39 6.84
C PHE A 78 19.65 7.33 5.32
N VAL A 79 18.66 7.78 4.56
CA VAL A 79 18.71 7.81 3.09
C VAL A 79 19.71 8.85 2.58
N ALA A 80 19.75 10.04 3.16
CA ALA A 80 20.71 11.08 2.77
C ALA A 80 22.17 10.63 2.95
N ARG A 81 22.47 9.90 4.03
CA ARG A 81 23.81 9.35 4.29
C ARG A 81 24.24 8.35 3.21
N GLN A 82 23.34 7.48 2.76
CA GLN A 82 23.64 6.53 1.68
C GLN A 82 23.98 7.22 0.37
N LEU A 83 23.38 8.39 0.12
CA LEU A 83 23.66 9.20 -1.07
C LEU A 83 24.86 10.15 -0.91
N GLY A 84 25.55 10.14 0.24
CA GLY A 84 26.66 11.07 0.52
C GLY A 84 26.24 12.54 0.55
N VAL A 85 24.97 12.84 0.85
CA VAL A 85 24.45 14.21 0.92
C VAL A 85 24.09 14.60 2.34
N GLN A 86 24.41 15.84 2.72
CA GLN A 86 23.90 16.40 3.96
C GLN A 86 22.48 16.91 3.74
N ALA A 87 21.48 16.31 4.38
CA ALA A 87 20.07 16.68 4.19
C ALA A 87 19.80 18.18 4.38
N LYS A 88 20.46 18.83 5.36
CA LYS A 88 20.35 20.26 5.63
C LYS A 88 20.83 21.16 4.48
N GLN A 89 21.71 20.66 3.61
CA GLN A 89 22.28 21.42 2.49
C GLN A 89 21.47 21.24 1.19
N VAL A 90 20.53 20.28 1.17
CA VAL A 90 19.69 20.02 0.00
C VAL A 90 18.46 20.91 0.07
N LYS A 91 18.26 21.75 -0.96
CA LYS A 91 17.05 22.59 -1.11
C LYS A 91 15.84 21.73 -1.48
N LEU A 92 15.30 21.00 -0.50
CA LEU A 92 14.20 20.04 -0.69
C LEU A 92 12.87 20.72 -1.05
N ASP A 93 12.68 21.99 -0.70
CA ASP A 93 11.45 22.73 -1.07
C ASP A 93 11.24 22.78 -2.59
N ARG A 94 12.33 22.84 -3.38
CA ARG A 94 12.27 22.76 -4.85
C ARG A 94 11.69 21.43 -5.33
N TYR A 95 11.99 20.33 -4.63
CA TYR A 95 11.44 19.02 -4.95
C TYR A 95 9.97 18.92 -4.57
N ARG A 96 9.57 19.50 -3.42
CA ARG A 96 8.18 19.50 -2.94
C ARG A 96 7.23 20.21 -3.91
N GLN A 97 7.67 21.35 -4.42
CA GLN A 97 6.89 22.27 -5.27
C GLN A 97 6.90 21.88 -6.76
N GLY A 98 7.91 21.12 -7.20
CA GLY A 98 8.02 20.68 -8.60
C GLY A 98 7.09 19.52 -8.96
N GLU A 99 6.71 19.46 -10.24
CA GLU A 99 5.89 18.37 -10.80
C GLU A 99 6.66 17.05 -10.94
N THR A 100 7.99 17.10 -10.90
CA THR A 100 8.90 15.95 -11.02
C THR A 100 8.57 14.81 -10.05
N LYS A 101 7.92 15.10 -8.91
CA LYS A 101 7.50 14.08 -7.94
C LYS A 101 6.54 13.05 -8.53
N TRP A 102 5.68 13.44 -9.48
CA TRP A 102 4.74 12.54 -10.15
C TRP A 102 5.45 11.68 -11.20
N ASP A 103 6.38 12.28 -11.94
CA ASP A 103 7.25 11.55 -12.86
C ASP A 103 8.08 10.50 -12.12
N HIS A 104 8.58 10.81 -10.93
CA HIS A 104 9.30 9.88 -10.10
C HIS A 104 8.43 8.71 -9.61
N GLN A 105 7.18 8.96 -9.19
CA GLN A 105 6.26 7.89 -8.82
C GLN A 105 5.99 6.93 -9.98
N ARG A 106 5.75 7.47 -11.18
CA ARG A 106 5.58 6.68 -12.41
C ARG A 106 6.84 5.87 -12.74
N ASP A 107 8.00 6.51 -12.67
CA ASP A 107 9.30 5.89 -12.91
C ASP A 107 9.60 4.75 -11.93
N ILE A 108 9.33 4.96 -10.64
CA ILE A 108 9.45 3.95 -9.60
C ILE A 108 8.51 2.78 -9.89
N GLY A 109 7.24 3.07 -10.21
CA GLY A 109 6.25 2.04 -10.54
C GLY A 109 6.72 1.12 -11.66
N GLN A 110 7.12 1.71 -12.78
CA GLN A 110 7.59 0.97 -13.95
C GLN A 110 8.90 0.23 -13.70
N THR A 111 9.84 0.84 -12.99
CA THR A 111 11.17 0.24 -12.75
C THR A 111 11.07 -0.93 -11.78
N TYR A 112 10.35 -0.78 -10.67
CA TYR A 112 10.33 -1.77 -9.59
C TYR A 112 9.12 -2.71 -9.63
N GLY A 113 8.28 -2.62 -10.68
CA GLY A 113 7.16 -3.53 -10.89
C GLY A 113 5.97 -3.27 -9.98
N TYR A 114 5.81 -2.05 -9.47
CA TYR A 114 4.62 -1.68 -8.71
C TYR A 114 3.47 -1.34 -9.65
N ARG A 115 2.30 -1.86 -9.31
CA ARG A 115 1.06 -1.71 -10.10
C ARG A 115 0.09 -0.78 -9.40
N VAL A 116 -0.74 -0.09 -10.18
CA VAL A 116 -1.72 0.83 -9.61
C VAL A 116 -2.99 0.09 -9.22
N PHE A 117 -3.60 0.51 -8.11
CA PHE A 117 -4.83 -0.11 -7.63
C PHE A 117 -5.98 -0.03 -8.65
N SER A 118 -6.02 0.98 -9.52
CA SER A 118 -7.07 1.17 -10.52
C SER A 118 -7.09 0.14 -11.66
N GLU A 119 -6.08 -0.73 -11.76
CA GLU A 119 -6.05 -1.78 -12.79
C GLU A 119 -7.19 -2.80 -12.60
N PRO A 120 -7.98 -3.10 -13.65
CA PRO A 120 -9.11 -4.04 -13.53
C PRO A 120 -8.72 -5.42 -12.99
N ALA A 121 -7.57 -5.95 -13.41
CA ALA A 121 -7.07 -7.24 -12.94
C ALA A 121 -6.79 -7.26 -11.43
N VAL A 122 -6.32 -6.14 -10.86
CA VAL A 122 -6.10 -5.99 -9.42
C VAL A 122 -7.43 -6.01 -8.68
N TRP A 123 -8.41 -5.23 -9.14
CA TRP A 123 -9.76 -5.19 -8.56
C TRP A 123 -10.43 -6.56 -8.57
N ILE A 124 -10.43 -7.24 -9.72
CA ILE A 124 -11.03 -8.57 -9.88
C ILE A 124 -10.36 -9.58 -8.93
N GLY A 125 -9.02 -9.56 -8.87
CA GLY A 125 -8.26 -10.43 -7.98
C GLY A 125 -8.54 -10.19 -6.50
N LEU A 126 -8.69 -8.93 -6.10
CA LEU A 126 -9.01 -8.55 -4.71
C LEU A 126 -10.45 -8.92 -4.34
N ILE A 127 -11.44 -8.65 -5.21
CA ILE A 127 -12.84 -9.01 -4.95
C ILE A 127 -12.98 -10.52 -4.77
N ARG A 128 -12.39 -11.33 -5.66
CA ARG A 128 -12.42 -12.80 -5.52
C ARG A 128 -11.81 -13.28 -4.21
N PHE A 129 -10.71 -12.67 -3.80
CA PHE A 129 -10.06 -12.97 -2.52
C PHE A 129 -10.92 -12.62 -1.31
N LEU A 130 -11.58 -11.46 -1.32
CA LEU A 130 -12.47 -11.04 -0.24
C LEU A 130 -13.72 -11.94 -0.17
N MET A 131 -14.34 -12.24 -1.31
CA MET A 131 -15.51 -13.13 -1.37
C MET A 131 -15.20 -14.54 -0.83
N ALA A 132 -14.05 -15.12 -1.19
CA ALA A 132 -13.66 -16.43 -0.69
C ALA A 132 -13.58 -16.47 0.84
N ARG A 133 -13.31 -15.34 1.49
CA ARG A 133 -13.20 -15.26 2.95
C ARG A 133 -14.51 -14.96 3.64
N THR A 134 -15.33 -14.05 3.10
CA THR A 134 -16.67 -13.80 3.66
C THR A 134 -17.54 -15.06 3.68
N HIS A 135 -17.34 -15.98 2.72
CA HIS A 135 -18.05 -17.26 2.70
C HIS A 135 -17.47 -18.32 3.66
N LEU A 136 -16.16 -18.29 3.96
CA LEU A 136 -15.50 -19.33 4.76
C LEU A 136 -15.36 -18.94 6.24
N GLN A 137 -15.32 -17.64 6.55
CA GLN A 137 -15.07 -17.10 7.89
C GLN A 137 -15.89 -15.82 8.09
N ALA A 138 -16.58 -15.70 9.22
CA ALA A 138 -17.20 -14.45 9.65
C ALA A 138 -16.10 -13.50 10.18
N GLU A 139 -15.33 -12.91 9.26
CA GLU A 139 -14.23 -12.00 9.58
C GLU A 139 -14.76 -10.59 9.86
N SER A 140 -14.20 -9.93 10.88
CA SER A 140 -14.51 -8.53 11.14
C SER A 140 -14.01 -7.62 10.00
N PRO A 141 -14.64 -6.45 9.76
CA PRO A 141 -14.19 -5.50 8.74
C PRO A 141 -12.72 -5.08 8.88
N SER A 142 -12.23 -4.93 10.12
CA SER A 142 -10.82 -4.60 10.39
C SER A 142 -9.88 -5.72 9.97
N LEU A 143 -10.23 -6.98 10.24
CA LEU A 143 -9.42 -8.12 9.82
C LEU A 143 -9.37 -8.27 8.29
N LEU A 144 -10.49 -8.00 7.61
CA LEU A 144 -10.53 -7.97 6.15
C LEU A 144 -9.68 -6.84 5.57
N LEU A 145 -9.66 -5.67 6.23
CA LEU A 145 -8.81 -4.53 5.84
C LEU A 145 -7.33 -4.89 5.96
N ASP A 146 -6.92 -5.43 7.10
CA ASP A 146 -5.54 -5.83 7.37
C ASP A 146 -5.07 -6.86 6.32
N ARG A 147 -5.90 -7.85 6.04
CA ARG A 147 -5.56 -8.89 5.07
C ARG A 147 -5.61 -8.42 3.62
N ALA A 148 -6.52 -7.51 3.26
CA ALA A 148 -6.53 -6.88 1.95
C ALA A 148 -5.25 -6.06 1.75
N THR A 149 -4.87 -5.29 2.77
CA THR A 149 -3.64 -4.49 2.78
C THR A 149 -2.40 -5.37 2.61
N ALA A 150 -2.32 -6.47 3.36
CA ALA A 150 -1.23 -7.44 3.24
C ALA A 150 -1.13 -8.02 1.82
N ARG A 151 -2.26 -8.45 1.23
CA ARG A 151 -2.30 -8.99 -0.13
C ARG A 151 -1.86 -7.96 -1.16
N LEU A 152 -2.35 -6.72 -1.08
CA LEU A 152 -1.96 -5.66 -2.01
C LEU A 152 -0.46 -5.40 -1.95
N TYR A 153 0.10 -5.30 -0.74
CA TYR A 153 1.53 -5.13 -0.55
C TYR A 153 2.35 -6.30 -1.11
N GLU A 154 1.95 -7.54 -0.82
CA GLU A 154 2.65 -8.76 -1.30
C GLU A 154 2.72 -8.85 -2.83
N HIS A 155 1.72 -8.32 -3.52
CA HIS A 155 1.66 -8.27 -4.98
C HIS A 155 2.20 -6.97 -5.58
N ASN A 156 2.92 -6.15 -4.80
CA ASN A 156 3.45 -4.84 -5.21
C ASN A 156 2.38 -3.91 -5.79
N ILE A 157 1.16 -3.94 -5.22
CA ILE A 157 0.12 -2.99 -5.57
C ILE A 157 0.28 -1.75 -4.69
N ILE A 158 0.33 -0.57 -5.32
CA ILE A 158 0.32 0.70 -4.61
C ILE A 158 -1.02 0.81 -3.87
N LEU A 159 -0.96 0.90 -2.55
CA LEU A 159 -2.15 0.91 -1.70
C LEU A 159 -3.04 2.12 -2.04
N PRO A 160 -4.35 1.92 -2.25
CA PRO A 160 -5.31 3.02 -2.43
C PRO A 160 -5.53 3.78 -1.12
N GLY A 161 -6.33 4.84 -1.10
CA GLY A 161 -6.75 5.44 0.17
C GLY A 161 -7.55 4.45 1.04
N VAL A 162 -7.42 4.57 2.37
CA VAL A 162 -8.10 3.66 3.32
C VAL A 162 -9.62 3.62 3.09
N THR A 163 -10.24 4.76 2.82
CA THR A 163 -11.68 4.86 2.55
C THR A 163 -12.10 4.13 1.27
N THR A 164 -11.25 4.13 0.25
CA THR A 164 -11.47 3.36 -0.99
C THR A 164 -11.49 1.86 -0.70
N LEU A 165 -10.53 1.39 0.10
CA LEU A 165 -10.42 -0.01 0.45
C LEU A 165 -11.55 -0.47 1.38
N SER A 166 -11.86 0.30 2.43
CA SER A 166 -12.95 0.01 3.36
C SER A 166 -14.31 -0.02 2.66
N ARG A 167 -14.57 0.89 1.71
CA ARG A 167 -15.81 0.88 0.92
C ARG A 167 -15.92 -0.36 0.03
N LEU A 168 -14.81 -0.82 -0.55
CA LEU A 168 -14.78 -2.05 -1.33
C LEU A 168 -15.12 -3.26 -0.45
N ILE A 169 -14.51 -3.34 0.74
CA ILE A 169 -14.77 -4.42 1.70
C ILE A 169 -16.25 -4.44 2.11
N ALA A 170 -16.80 -3.30 2.50
CA ALA A 170 -18.21 -3.17 2.88
C ALA A 170 -19.14 -3.65 1.74
N ARG A 171 -18.86 -3.26 0.49
CA ARG A 171 -19.65 -3.69 -0.68
C ARG A 171 -19.57 -5.19 -0.93
N VAL A 172 -18.44 -5.83 -0.65
CA VAL A 172 -18.30 -7.29 -0.77
C VAL A 172 -19.05 -8.00 0.35
N GLN A 173 -19.04 -7.48 1.58
CA GLN A 173 -19.79 -8.01 2.70
C GLN A 173 -21.30 -7.93 2.44
N GLU A 174 -21.82 -6.75 2.09
CA GLU A 174 -23.24 -6.52 1.77
C GLU A 174 -23.73 -7.50 0.69
N ARG A 175 -22.96 -7.65 -0.40
CA ARG A 175 -23.30 -8.61 -1.46
C ARG A 175 -23.33 -10.07 -0.96
N SER A 176 -22.43 -10.43 -0.04
CA SER A 176 -22.37 -11.78 0.52
C SER A 176 -23.59 -12.04 1.42
N GLU A 177 -24.01 -11.04 2.21
CA GLU A 177 -25.20 -11.11 3.05
C GLU A 177 -26.47 -11.25 2.22
N THR A 178 -26.63 -10.44 1.16
CA THR A 178 -27.78 -10.58 0.23
C THR A 178 -27.83 -11.96 -0.39
N GLN A 179 -26.69 -12.50 -0.86
CA GLN A 179 -26.64 -13.84 -1.45
C GLN A 179 -26.96 -14.96 -0.46
N LEU A 180 -26.61 -14.79 0.82
CA LEU A 180 -26.97 -15.75 1.86
C LEU A 180 -28.48 -15.71 2.12
N CYS A 181 -29.06 -14.51 2.26
CA CYS A 181 -30.50 -14.33 2.42
C CYS A 181 -31.27 -14.94 1.25
N ASP A 182 -30.86 -14.66 0.02
CA ASP A 182 -31.51 -15.22 -1.19
C ASP A 182 -31.46 -16.75 -1.20
N ARG A 183 -30.33 -17.35 -0.79
CA ARG A 183 -30.20 -18.82 -0.67
C ARG A 183 -31.08 -19.40 0.43
N LEU A 184 -31.15 -18.75 1.59
CA LEU A 184 -32.02 -19.19 2.68
C LEU A 184 -33.49 -19.09 2.30
N VAL A 185 -33.90 -17.99 1.66
CA VAL A 185 -35.25 -17.83 1.12
C VAL A 185 -35.55 -18.92 0.09
N ALA A 186 -34.62 -19.21 -0.83
CA ALA A 186 -34.80 -20.27 -1.81
C ALA A 186 -34.94 -21.66 -1.18
N LEU A 187 -34.17 -21.96 -0.13
CA LEU A 187 -34.26 -23.23 0.61
C LEU A 187 -35.56 -23.35 1.42
N LEU A 188 -36.00 -22.26 2.07
CA LEU A 188 -37.24 -22.23 2.84
C LEU A 188 -38.50 -22.18 1.94
N SER A 189 -38.36 -21.73 0.69
CA SER A 189 -39.44 -21.71 -0.30
C SER A 189 -39.50 -22.97 -1.15
N ALA A 190 -38.57 -23.91 -0.97
CA ALA A 190 -38.63 -25.20 -1.64
C ALA A 190 -39.81 -26.00 -1.05
N PRO A 191 -40.76 -26.48 -1.89
CA PRO A 191 -41.88 -27.25 -1.38
C PRO A 191 -41.38 -28.55 -0.72
N ASP A 192 -41.92 -28.87 0.46
CA ASP A 192 -41.74 -30.16 1.14
C ASP A 192 -42.13 -31.27 0.18
N THR A 193 -41.14 -31.84 -0.49
CA THR A 193 -41.30 -33.04 -1.30
C THR A 193 -41.07 -34.24 -0.39
N SER A 194 -41.99 -34.42 0.56
CA SER A 194 -42.15 -35.70 1.24
C SER A 194 -42.86 -36.65 0.28
N PRO A 195 -42.27 -37.80 -0.10
CA PRO A 195 -42.95 -38.78 -0.93
C PRO A 195 -43.87 -39.63 -0.04
N GLU A 196 -45.17 -39.62 -0.33
CA GLU A 196 -46.10 -40.71 0.05
C GLU A 196 -46.26 -41.68 -1.11
#